data_AF-A0A2E9ABB5-F1
#
_entry.id   AF-A0A2E9ABB5-F1
#
_cell.length_a   1.000
_cell.length_b   1.000
_cell.length_c   1.000
_cell.angle_alpha   90.00
_cell.angle_beta   90.00
_cell.angle_gamma   90.00
#
_symmetry.space_group_name_H-M   'P 1'
#
loop_
_entity.id
_entity.type
_entity.pdbx_description
1 polymer ?
#
loop_
_entity_poly.entity_id
_entity_poly.type
_entity_poly.pdbx_seq_one_letter_code
_entity_poly.pdbx_strand_id
1 'polypeptide(L)'
;MSRIRANTITNLTIDGPPTVSTGLQVTGITTSTSFAGELSGDMVGAAVTTDSQGVRVAGIVTATSFTGDGANLTGLNIPAGLDWRDISLF
;
A
#
# COMPACT_ATOMS: atom_id res chain seq x y z
N MET A 1 -13.45 -30.12 20.62
CA MET A 1 -13.72 -28.99 19.70
C MET A 1 -14.45 -27.90 20.47
N SER A 2 -13.77 -26.81 20.80
CA SER A 2 -14.39 -25.66 21.45
C SER A 2 -14.68 -24.60 20.42
N ARG A 3 -15.85 -23.97 20.49
CA ARG A 3 -16.24 -22.86 19.61
C ARG A 3 -16.78 -21.71 20.45
N ILE A 4 -16.25 -20.52 20.20
CA ILE A 4 -16.73 -19.28 20.80
C ILE A 4 -17.78 -18.68 19.88
N ARG A 5 -18.94 -18.31 20.43
CA ARG A 5 -19.96 -17.49 19.76
C ARG A 5 -20.21 -16.28 20.64
N ALA A 6 -19.60 -15.17 20.28
CA ALA A 6 -19.76 -13.91 20.97
C ALA A 6 -19.92 -12.81 19.92
N ASN A 7 -20.68 -11.78 20.27
CA ASN A 7 -20.79 -10.59 19.42
C ASN A 7 -19.57 -9.68 19.59
N THR A 8 -19.02 -9.62 20.80
CA THR A 8 -17.87 -8.77 21.16
C THR A 8 -16.91 -9.54 22.07
N ILE A 9 -15.61 -9.32 21.88
CA ILE A 9 -14.54 -9.84 22.73
C ILE A 9 -13.71 -8.65 23.20
N THR A 10 -13.52 -8.50 24.51
CA THR A 10 -12.69 -7.48 25.14
C THR A 10 -11.55 -8.13 25.92
N ASN A 11 -10.51 -7.37 26.26
CA ASN A 11 -9.55 -7.84 27.26
C ASN A 11 -10.21 -7.89 28.66
N LEU A 12 -9.59 -8.62 29.59
CA LEU A 12 -10.12 -8.81 30.95
C LEU A 12 -10.25 -7.48 31.72
N THR A 13 -9.32 -6.56 31.52
CA THR A 13 -9.26 -5.28 32.24
C THR A 13 -9.98 -4.13 31.53
N ILE A 14 -10.55 -4.37 30.33
CA ILE A 14 -11.22 -3.36 29.48
C ILE A 14 -10.28 -2.20 29.06
N ASP A 15 -8.97 -2.39 29.22
CA ASP A 15 -7.95 -1.35 29.00
C ASP A 15 -7.29 -1.42 27.60
N GLY A 16 -7.96 -2.04 26.63
CA GLY A 16 -7.42 -2.21 25.28
C GLY A 16 -7.99 -3.38 24.49
N PRO A 17 -7.46 -3.63 23.29
CA PRO A 17 -7.89 -4.77 22.48
C PRO A 17 -7.46 -6.09 23.14
N PRO A 18 -8.21 -7.19 22.93
CA PRO A 18 -7.74 -8.51 23.28
C PRO A 18 -6.47 -8.86 22.48
N THR A 19 -5.51 -9.53 23.12
CA THR A 19 -4.27 -9.97 22.45
C THR A 19 -4.37 -11.42 21.99
N VAL A 20 -3.83 -11.70 20.80
CA VAL A 20 -3.81 -13.02 20.16
C VAL A 20 -2.38 -13.31 19.70
N SER A 21 -1.60 -13.97 20.57
CA SER A 21 -0.14 -14.09 20.41
C SER A 21 0.31 -14.84 19.16
N THR A 22 -0.52 -15.76 18.66
CA THR A 22 -0.26 -16.52 17.43
C THR A 22 -1.06 -16.01 16.23
N GLY A 23 -1.73 -14.86 16.37
CA GLY A 23 -2.56 -14.25 15.33
C GLY A 23 -3.97 -14.83 15.20
N LEU A 24 -4.67 -14.35 14.17
CA LEU A 24 -6.01 -14.79 13.77
C LEU A 24 -6.00 -15.16 12.29
N GLN A 25 -6.68 -16.23 11.93
CA GLN A 25 -7.03 -16.51 10.54
C GLN A 25 -8.42 -15.92 10.27
N VAL A 26 -8.48 -14.85 9.48
CA VAL A 26 -9.74 -14.20 9.10
C VAL A 26 -10.00 -14.46 7.62
N THR A 27 -11.03 -15.25 7.32
CA THR A 27 -11.45 -15.54 5.93
C THR A 27 -12.37 -14.47 5.35
N GLY A 28 -12.74 -13.47 6.15
CA GLY A 28 -13.65 -12.38 5.78
C GLY A 28 -13.00 -11.01 5.93
N ILE A 29 -13.82 -10.01 6.24
CA ILE A 29 -13.39 -8.61 6.37
C ILE A 29 -12.81 -8.38 7.76
N THR A 30 -11.61 -7.82 7.82
CA THR A 30 -11.05 -7.24 9.06
C THR A 30 -10.97 -5.74 8.90
N THR A 31 -11.52 -5.00 9.85
CA THR A 31 -11.34 -3.55 9.95
C THR A 31 -10.41 -3.25 11.11
N SER A 32 -9.25 -2.67 10.83
CA SER A 32 -8.25 -2.30 11.83
C SER A 32 -8.03 -0.80 11.83
N THR A 33 -7.85 -0.20 13.01
CA THR A 33 -7.48 1.22 13.14
C THR A 33 -6.02 1.46 12.73
N SER A 34 -5.15 0.46 12.92
CA SER A 34 -3.80 0.41 12.40
C SER A 34 -3.44 -1.04 12.06
N PHE A 35 -2.63 -1.22 11.02
CA PHE A 35 -2.05 -2.50 10.64
C PHE A 35 -0.54 -2.34 10.60
N ALA A 36 0.17 -3.19 11.33
CA ALA A 36 1.62 -3.25 11.32
C ALA A 36 2.02 -4.69 10.97
N GLY A 37 2.43 -4.91 9.73
CA GLY A 37 2.79 -6.22 9.20
C GLY A 37 2.93 -6.21 7.68
N GLU A 38 3.28 -7.38 7.13
CA GLU A 38 3.35 -7.61 5.69
C GLU A 38 1.98 -8.08 5.17
N LEU A 39 1.56 -7.55 4.02
CA LEU A 39 0.39 -8.06 3.31
C LEU A 39 0.85 -8.91 2.12
N SER A 40 0.44 -10.17 2.08
CA SER A 40 0.72 -11.09 0.98
C SER A 40 -0.57 -11.34 0.18
N GLY A 41 -0.69 -10.76 -1.02
CA GLY A 41 -1.83 -10.95 -1.92
C GLY A 41 -2.19 -9.69 -2.73
N ASP A 42 -3.34 -9.74 -3.43
CA ASP A 42 -3.87 -8.60 -4.20
C ASP A 42 -4.40 -7.52 -3.24
N MET A 43 -3.66 -6.41 -3.16
CA MET A 43 -4.12 -5.21 -2.45
C MET A 43 -4.94 -4.38 -3.45
N VAL A 44 -6.23 -4.15 -3.17
CA VAL A 44 -7.12 -3.29 -3.99
C VAL A 44 -7.42 -2.00 -3.23
N GLY A 45 -7.12 -0.84 -3.82
CA GLY A 45 -7.04 0.48 -3.14
C GLY A 45 -5.60 0.93 -2.84
N ALA A 46 -4.66 0.45 -3.64
CA ALA A 46 -3.43 -0.12 -3.13
C ALA A 46 -2.34 -0.35 -4.18
N ALA A 47 -2.38 0.37 -5.29
CA ALA A 47 -1.28 0.37 -6.25
C ALA A 47 -0.02 1.08 -5.71
N VAL A 48 -0.03 1.47 -4.44
CA VAL A 48 0.96 2.35 -3.82
C VAL A 48 1.27 1.80 -2.42
N THR A 49 2.46 1.25 -2.26
CA THR A 49 3.09 1.17 -0.93
C THR A 49 3.72 2.53 -0.66
N THR A 50 3.11 3.31 0.23
CA THR A 50 3.74 4.53 0.76
C THR A 50 4.45 4.18 2.05
N ASP A 51 5.76 4.28 2.08
CA ASP A 51 6.54 4.26 3.33
C ASP A 51 7.34 5.56 3.50
N SER A 52 8.26 5.58 4.47
CA SER A 52 9.13 6.76 4.71
C SER A 52 10.04 7.10 3.52
N GLN A 53 10.20 6.18 2.57
CA GLN A 53 10.99 6.35 1.34
C GLN A 53 10.12 6.72 0.13
N GLY A 54 8.81 6.86 0.30
CA GLY A 54 7.87 7.27 -0.74
C GLY A 54 7.06 6.13 -1.34
N VAL A 55 6.67 6.29 -2.61
CA VAL A 55 5.77 5.38 -3.33
C VAL A 55 6.58 4.40 -4.19
N ARG A 56 6.43 3.09 -3.96
CA ARG A 56 6.96 2.04 -4.85
C ARG A 56 5.82 1.37 -5.61
N VAL A 57 5.94 1.34 -6.95
CA VAL A 57 4.96 0.71 -7.84
C VAL A 57 5.68 -0.28 -8.75
N ALA A 58 5.21 -1.53 -8.79
CA ALA A 58 5.60 -2.50 -9.80
C ALA A 58 4.53 -2.51 -10.90
N GLY A 59 4.78 -1.82 -12.01
CA GLY A 59 3.87 -1.78 -13.15
C GLY A 59 3.65 -0.38 -13.73
N ILE A 60 2.50 -0.21 -14.40
CA ILE A 60 2.13 1.03 -15.07
C ILE A 60 1.52 2.00 -14.05
N VAL A 61 2.01 3.24 -14.07
CA VAL A 61 1.46 4.35 -13.29
C VAL A 61 0.74 5.30 -14.24
N THR A 62 -0.56 5.50 -14.03
CA THR A 62 -1.34 6.54 -14.72
C THR A 62 -1.52 7.71 -13.77
N ALA A 63 -0.95 8.87 -14.10
CA ALA A 63 -1.04 10.09 -13.30
C ALA A 63 -1.62 11.25 -14.12
N THR A 64 -2.32 12.18 -13.46
CA THR A 64 -2.81 13.41 -14.09
C THR A 64 -1.68 14.40 -14.37
N SER A 65 -0.64 14.41 -13.53
CA SER A 65 0.57 15.21 -13.68
C SER A 65 1.73 14.55 -12.91
N PHE A 66 2.96 14.78 -13.36
CA PHE A 66 4.19 14.40 -12.66
C PHE A 66 4.97 15.67 -12.32
N THR A 67 5.39 15.82 -11.06
CA THR A 67 6.24 16.93 -10.60
C THR A 67 7.57 16.37 -10.14
N GLY A 68 8.66 16.71 -10.82
CA GLY A 68 10.01 16.24 -10.55
C GLY A 68 10.92 16.38 -11.77
N ASP A 69 12.22 16.14 -11.63
CA ASP A 69 13.19 16.25 -12.74
C ASP A 69 13.20 15.02 -13.67
N GLY A 70 12.64 13.89 -13.23
CA GLY A 70 12.60 12.64 -14.00
C GLY A 70 13.98 12.07 -14.34
N ALA A 71 15.08 12.57 -13.75
CA ALA A 71 16.45 12.26 -14.17
C ALA A 71 16.81 10.78 -14.02
N ASN A 72 16.12 10.08 -13.11
CA ASN A 72 16.31 8.66 -12.82
C ASN A 72 15.34 7.74 -13.57
N LEU A 73 14.50 8.25 -14.47
CA LEU A 73 13.65 7.41 -15.31
C LEU A 73 14.50 6.71 -16.38
N THR A 74 14.48 5.39 -16.36
CA THR A 74 15.23 4.55 -17.32
C THR A 74 14.29 3.88 -18.33
N GLY A 75 14.82 3.40 -19.45
CA GLY A 75 14.02 2.68 -20.45
C GLY A 75 13.06 3.58 -21.23
N LEU A 76 13.29 4.90 -21.22
CA LEU A 76 12.53 5.86 -22.01
C LEU A 76 12.86 5.69 -23.50
N ASN A 77 11.82 5.52 -24.33
CA ASN A 77 11.95 5.57 -25.78
C ASN A 77 11.87 7.03 -26.25
N ILE A 78 13.00 7.73 -26.28
CA ILE A 78 13.07 9.12 -26.76
C ILE A 78 13.40 9.09 -28.27
N PRO A 79 12.50 9.60 -29.14
CA PRO A 79 12.78 9.68 -30.57
C PRO A 79 14.02 10.52 -30.88
N ALA A 80 14.78 10.13 -31.91
CA ALA A 80 15.95 10.88 -32.34
C ALA A 80 15.57 12.30 -32.80
N GLY A 81 16.30 13.31 -32.31
CA GLY A 81 16.09 14.72 -32.67
C GLY A 81 15.26 15.52 -31.67
N LEU A 82 14.74 14.90 -30.61
CA LEU A 82 14.05 15.58 -29.52
C LEU A 82 15.10 16.20 -28.60
N ASP A 83 15.02 17.52 -28.39
CA ASP A 83 15.86 18.24 -27.46
C ASP A 83 15.10 18.66 -26.18
N TRP A 84 15.80 19.28 -25.23
CA TRP A 84 15.17 19.74 -23.98
C TRP A 84 14.13 20.85 -24.21
N ARG A 85 14.24 21.63 -25.29
CA ARG A 85 13.28 22.69 -25.64
C ARG A 85 11.96 22.11 -26.11
N ASP A 86 12.00 20.93 -26.73
CA ASP A 86 10.82 20.19 -27.15
C ASP A 86 10.06 19.59 -25.96
N ILE A 87 10.75 19.38 -24.82
CA ILE A 87 10.21 18.72 -23.62
C ILE A 87 9.89 19.72 -22.50
N SER A 88 10.45 20.93 -22.49
CA SER A 88 10.20 21.95 -21.46
C SER A 88 8.79 22.57 -21.49
N LEU A 89 7.88 22.00 -22.29
CA LEU A 89 6.49 22.44 -22.47
C LEU A 89 5.48 21.58 -21.67
N PHE A 90 5.97 20.65 -20.86
CA PHE A 90 5.17 19.83 -19.93
C PHE A 90 5.54 20.16 -18.48
#